data_AF-A0A1M5NPC8-F1
#
_entry.id   AF-A0A1M5NPC8-F1
#
_cell.length_a   1.000
_cell.length_b   1.000
_cell.length_c   1.000
_cell.angle_alpha   90.00
_cell.angle_beta   90.00
_cell.angle_gamma   90.00
#
_symmetry.space_group_name_H-M   'P 1'
#
loop_
_entity.id
_entity.type
_entity.pdbx_description
1 polymer ?
#
loop_
_entity_poly.entity_id
_entity_poly.type
_entity_poly.pdbx_seq_one_letter_code
_entity_poly.pdbx_strand_id
1 'polypeptide(L)'
;MSTKIIGNDLTFKTYSWLNVNNTEILIPELSGKKYMLKSDKKDSALDFSNMEYAISKEVIKLTEEYENLYRFYESKENETYREVVNLEINNEYNELLDFHDIVARKNSEVEVILNYNGNSTLENFRSSIIKVFAEENSKVNLFVIQDDPKQTMVLESIAACVEKDAEVNIYQYELGSSKLYSNFQSNLKGDNSELNLDGIYFGYDSHELNMLYNICHNGKNTNSDILINGALKDSSYKNLKSTLDFKKGSSSSVGSEGEYTILLDDGVTAISVPILLAHEDNIEGNHAASSGKIDKDLMFYIMSRGFSEKEAETLIVQSRFSKAIDKISDEEIKNKLWSRIVEIVRK
;
A
#
# COMPACT_ATOMS: atom_id res chain seq x y z
N MET A 1 -10.85 -25.31 -9.62
CA MET A 1 -9.60 -25.12 -10.42
C MET A 1 -9.16 -23.67 -10.24
N SER A 2 -7.88 -23.40 -9.97
CA SER A 2 -7.37 -22.04 -9.77
C SER A 2 -7.48 -21.20 -11.06
N THR A 3 -7.97 -19.98 -10.94
CA THR A 3 -8.09 -19.04 -12.07
C THR A 3 -6.78 -18.26 -12.21
N LYS A 4 -6.20 -18.25 -13.41
CA LYS A 4 -5.00 -17.46 -13.70
C LYS A 4 -5.38 -16.05 -14.16
N ILE A 5 -4.88 -15.04 -13.48
CA ILE A 5 -5.03 -13.62 -13.81
C ILE A 5 -3.65 -13.02 -14.08
N ILE A 6 -3.60 -12.00 -14.94
CA ILE A 6 -2.42 -11.16 -15.12
C ILE A 6 -2.74 -9.78 -14.55
N GLY A 7 -1.88 -9.28 -13.67
CA GLY A 7 -2.08 -8.00 -13.01
C GLY A 7 -0.77 -7.26 -12.73
N ASN A 8 -0.90 -6.05 -12.19
CA ASN A 8 0.22 -5.13 -11.94
C ASN A 8 1.16 -5.03 -13.15
N ASP A 9 0.57 -4.83 -14.33
CA ASP A 9 1.28 -4.66 -15.59
C ASP A 9 1.90 -3.26 -15.67
N LEU A 10 3.17 -3.19 -16.06
CA LEU A 10 3.86 -1.92 -16.27
C LEU A 10 3.29 -1.22 -17.50
N THR A 11 2.98 0.06 -17.37
CA THR A 11 2.56 0.91 -18.50
C THR A 11 3.62 0.93 -19.59
N PHE A 12 4.90 0.89 -19.22
CA PHE A 12 6.04 0.78 -20.14
C PHE A 12 6.91 -0.42 -19.78
N LYS A 13 7.08 -1.33 -20.74
CA LYS A 13 7.85 -2.56 -20.52
C LYS A 13 9.33 -2.27 -20.34
N THR A 14 9.92 -2.89 -19.33
CA THR A 14 11.36 -2.99 -19.11
C THR A 14 11.91 -4.31 -19.64
N TYR A 15 13.17 -4.61 -19.35
CA TYR A 15 13.85 -5.83 -19.76
C TYR A 15 13.11 -7.09 -19.27
N SER A 16 12.83 -8.00 -20.21
CA SER A 16 12.06 -9.22 -19.94
C SER A 16 12.72 -10.16 -18.91
N TRP A 17 14.04 -10.19 -18.81
CA TRP A 17 14.77 -11.08 -17.90
C TRP A 17 14.57 -10.76 -16.42
N LEU A 18 14.11 -9.55 -16.08
CA LEU A 18 13.75 -9.17 -14.71
C LEU A 18 12.43 -9.81 -14.25
N ASN A 19 11.59 -10.30 -15.19
CA ASN A 19 10.27 -10.88 -14.91
C ASN A 19 9.34 -9.98 -14.08
N VAL A 20 9.44 -8.65 -14.26
CA VAL A 20 8.64 -7.65 -13.53
C VAL A 20 7.62 -6.91 -14.41
N ASN A 21 7.59 -7.17 -15.72
CA ASN A 21 6.70 -6.44 -16.63
C ASN A 21 5.23 -6.70 -16.32
N ASN A 22 4.88 -7.94 -16.02
CA ASN A 22 3.54 -8.35 -15.61
C ASN A 22 3.65 -9.36 -14.49
N THR A 23 2.54 -9.60 -13.81
CA THR A 23 2.49 -10.53 -12.69
C THR A 23 1.41 -11.55 -12.93
N GLU A 24 1.79 -12.82 -12.98
CA GLU A 24 0.84 -13.92 -13.03
C GLU A 24 0.36 -14.24 -11.61
N ILE A 25 -0.95 -14.25 -11.42
CA ILE A 25 -1.60 -14.48 -10.13
C ILE A 25 -2.52 -15.69 -10.27
N LEU A 26 -2.33 -16.68 -9.38
CA LEU A 26 -3.18 -17.88 -9.33
C LEU A 26 -4.20 -17.71 -8.21
N ILE A 27 -5.43 -17.36 -8.59
CA ILE A 27 -6.53 -17.17 -7.65
C ILE A 27 -7.01 -18.54 -7.14
N PRO A 28 -7.13 -18.73 -5.81
CA PRO A 28 -7.67 -19.96 -5.24
C PRO A 28 -9.16 -20.12 -5.57
N GLU A 29 -9.70 -21.30 -5.30
CA GLU A 29 -11.15 -21.51 -5.42
C GLU A 29 -11.85 -20.82 -4.24
N LEU A 30 -12.78 -19.92 -4.54
CA LEU A 30 -13.49 -19.13 -3.53
C LEU A 30 -14.80 -19.79 -3.15
N SER A 31 -15.10 -19.83 -1.86
CA SER A 31 -16.31 -20.44 -1.32
C SER A 31 -17.49 -19.46 -1.23
N GLY A 32 -17.23 -18.15 -1.29
CA GLY A 32 -18.28 -17.12 -1.25
C GLY A 32 -18.97 -17.03 0.11
N LYS A 33 -18.25 -17.37 1.19
CA LYS A 33 -18.76 -17.25 2.56
C LYS A 33 -19.03 -15.80 2.91
N LYS A 34 -20.06 -15.59 3.71
CA LYS A 34 -20.33 -14.29 4.33
C LYS A 34 -19.23 -13.96 5.33
N TYR A 35 -18.88 -12.68 5.40
CA TYR A 35 -17.97 -12.17 6.40
C TYR A 35 -18.72 -11.86 7.72
N MET A 36 -17.97 -11.75 8.82
CA MET A 36 -18.54 -11.53 10.15
C MET A 36 -19.19 -10.14 10.32
N LEU A 37 -18.63 -9.14 9.65
CA LEU A 37 -19.15 -7.77 9.67
C LEU A 37 -20.29 -7.61 8.67
N LYS A 38 -21.21 -6.70 8.97
CA LYS A 38 -22.30 -6.36 8.06
C LYS A 38 -21.87 -5.25 7.11
N SER A 39 -22.19 -5.43 5.84
CA SER A 39 -22.03 -4.37 4.84
C SER A 39 -22.95 -3.18 5.11
N ASP A 40 -22.45 -1.99 4.82
CA ASP A 40 -23.25 -0.78 4.71
C ASP A 40 -24.12 -0.83 3.43
N LYS A 41 -25.02 0.15 3.28
CA LYS A 41 -25.76 0.30 2.02
C LYS A 41 -24.82 0.85 0.96
N LYS A 42 -24.78 0.21 -0.21
CA LYS A 42 -24.06 0.75 -1.37
C LYS A 42 -24.63 2.12 -1.74
N ASP A 43 -23.75 3.11 -1.78
CA ASP A 43 -24.05 4.43 -2.29
C ASP A 43 -23.32 4.60 -3.62
N SER A 44 -24.06 4.90 -4.68
CA SER A 44 -23.55 4.95 -6.05
C SER A 44 -22.87 6.27 -6.41
N ALA A 45 -22.51 7.09 -5.40
CA ALA A 45 -22.02 8.45 -5.63
C ALA A 45 -20.61 8.52 -6.24
N LEU A 46 -19.83 7.43 -6.20
CA LEU A 46 -18.45 7.40 -6.68
C LEU A 46 -18.32 6.76 -8.06
N ASP A 47 -18.04 7.58 -9.07
CA ASP A 47 -17.76 7.14 -10.43
C ASP A 47 -16.26 7.13 -10.72
N PHE A 48 -15.65 5.95 -10.62
CA PHE A 48 -14.25 5.69 -11.01
C PHE A 48 -14.15 5.09 -12.42
N SER A 49 -15.24 5.06 -13.21
CA SER A 49 -15.26 4.39 -14.52
C SER A 49 -14.26 4.94 -15.54
N ASN A 50 -13.85 6.20 -15.38
CA ASN A 50 -12.87 6.88 -16.24
C ASN A 50 -11.41 6.73 -15.78
N MET A 51 -11.16 5.92 -14.74
CA MET A 51 -9.82 5.66 -14.22
C MET A 51 -9.51 4.18 -14.36
N GLU A 52 -8.34 3.85 -14.91
CA GLU A 52 -7.82 2.49 -14.82
C GLU A 52 -7.18 2.31 -13.45
N TYR A 53 -7.79 1.47 -12.61
CA TYR A 53 -7.33 1.19 -11.26
C TYR A 53 -7.37 -0.30 -10.96
N ALA A 54 -6.86 -0.65 -9.77
CA ALA A 54 -6.68 -2.00 -9.27
C ALA A 54 -5.62 -2.82 -10.01
N ILE A 55 -5.33 -3.99 -9.45
CA ILE A 55 -4.33 -4.94 -9.99
C ILE A 55 -4.68 -5.35 -11.43
N SER A 56 -5.96 -5.60 -11.72
CA SER A 56 -6.49 -5.82 -13.07
C SER A 56 -8.02 -5.68 -13.09
N LYS A 57 -8.61 -5.58 -14.29
CA LYS A 57 -10.08 -5.56 -14.47
C LYS A 57 -10.73 -6.87 -14.05
N GLU A 58 -10.01 -7.99 -14.15
CA GLU A 58 -10.43 -9.30 -13.68
C GLU A 58 -10.49 -9.37 -12.16
N VAL A 59 -9.55 -8.73 -11.45
CA VAL A 59 -9.57 -8.64 -9.97
C VAL A 59 -10.77 -7.83 -9.49
N ILE A 60 -11.13 -6.74 -10.18
CA ILE A 60 -12.35 -5.97 -9.87
C ILE A 60 -13.57 -6.88 -9.97
N LYS A 61 -13.75 -7.55 -11.12
CA LYS A 61 -14.90 -8.44 -11.35
C LYS A 61 -14.97 -9.59 -10.34
N LEU A 62 -13.82 -10.19 -10.02
CA LEU A 62 -13.72 -11.25 -9.02
C LEU A 62 -14.19 -10.75 -7.65
N THR A 63 -13.70 -9.58 -7.24
CA THR A 63 -14.06 -9.00 -5.94
C THR A 63 -15.53 -8.61 -5.90
N GLU A 64 -16.08 -8.07 -6.99
CA GLU A 64 -17.52 -7.76 -7.11
C GLU A 64 -18.41 -9.01 -7.04
N GLU A 65 -17.98 -10.12 -7.68
CA GLU A 65 -18.73 -11.37 -7.72
C GLU A 65 -18.81 -12.06 -6.35
N TYR A 66 -17.70 -12.01 -5.60
CA TYR A 66 -17.55 -12.69 -4.31
C TYR A 66 -17.57 -11.72 -3.11
N GLU A 67 -18.00 -10.47 -3.32
CA GLU A 67 -18.07 -9.44 -2.29
C GLU A 67 -18.78 -9.96 -1.05
N ASN A 68 -18.10 -9.86 0.10
CA ASN A 68 -18.66 -10.25 1.38
C ASN A 68 -18.59 -9.15 2.44
N LEU A 69 -18.02 -7.98 2.12
CA LEU A 69 -18.07 -6.77 2.93
C LEU A 69 -18.06 -5.51 2.04
N TYR A 70 -18.92 -4.54 2.36
CA TYR A 70 -18.87 -3.19 1.79
C TYR A 70 -18.95 -2.17 2.91
N ARG A 71 -18.05 -1.18 2.92
CA ARG A 71 -18.01 -0.10 3.90
C ARG A 71 -18.00 1.25 3.20
N PHE A 72 -18.78 2.20 3.72
CA PHE A 72 -18.84 3.56 3.19
C PHE A 72 -18.53 4.58 4.27
N TYR A 73 -17.53 5.42 4.00
CA TYR A 73 -17.02 6.44 4.92
C TYR A 73 -17.20 7.80 4.27
N GLU A 74 -18.04 8.64 4.86
CA GLU A 74 -18.36 9.95 4.30
C GLU A 74 -18.38 11.02 5.39
N SER A 75 -17.55 12.05 5.23
CA SER A 75 -17.71 13.31 5.98
C SER A 75 -18.83 14.15 5.39
N LYS A 76 -19.46 15.02 6.18
CA LYS A 76 -20.21 16.16 5.62
C LYS A 76 -19.27 17.34 5.35
N GLU A 77 -19.75 18.28 4.54
CA GLU A 77 -19.04 19.53 4.29
C GLU A 77 -18.70 20.23 5.60
N ASN A 78 -17.45 20.69 5.75
CA ASN A 78 -16.95 21.36 6.96
C ASN A 78 -16.95 20.50 8.25
N GLU A 79 -17.03 19.17 8.14
CA GLU A 79 -16.94 18.25 9.28
C GLU A 79 -15.68 17.37 9.19
N THR A 80 -15.22 16.87 10.35
CA THR A 80 -14.18 15.83 10.42
C THR A 80 -14.84 14.48 10.73
N TYR A 81 -14.53 13.47 9.94
CA TYR A 81 -14.96 12.08 10.13
C TYR A 81 -13.76 11.21 10.48
N ARG A 82 -13.89 10.32 11.46
CA ARG A 82 -12.84 9.37 11.83
C ARG A 82 -13.41 7.99 12.10
N GLU A 83 -12.81 6.94 11.54
CA GLU A 83 -13.20 5.56 11.83
C GLU A 83 -11.99 4.62 11.84
N VAL A 84 -12.00 3.67 12.77
CA VAL A 84 -11.05 2.54 12.82
C VAL A 84 -11.85 1.26 12.63
N VAL A 85 -11.48 0.46 11.63
CA VAL A 85 -12.12 -0.82 11.33
C VAL A 85 -11.10 -1.94 11.45
N ASN A 86 -11.40 -2.91 12.31
CA ASN A 86 -10.60 -4.12 12.45
C ASN A 86 -11.21 -5.22 11.56
N LEU A 87 -10.38 -5.78 10.69
CA LEU A 87 -10.75 -6.78 9.70
C LEU A 87 -9.92 -8.04 9.98
N GLU A 88 -10.53 -8.99 10.70
CA GLU A 88 -9.87 -10.22 11.12
C GLU A 88 -10.10 -11.37 10.12
N ILE A 89 -9.03 -12.08 9.75
CA ILE A 89 -9.07 -13.39 9.09
C ILE A 89 -8.79 -14.49 10.11
N ASN A 90 -9.71 -15.44 10.23
CA ASN A 90 -9.59 -16.59 11.12
C ASN A 90 -10.10 -17.87 10.42
N ASN A 91 -10.05 -19.00 11.12
CA ASN A 91 -10.43 -20.29 10.54
C ASN A 91 -11.90 -20.37 10.09
N GLU A 92 -12.79 -19.55 10.63
CA GLU A 92 -14.20 -19.46 10.21
C GLU A 92 -14.36 -18.52 9.01
N TYR A 93 -13.69 -17.36 9.06
CA TYR A 93 -13.70 -16.30 8.06
C TYR A 93 -12.35 -16.19 7.36
N ASN A 94 -12.04 -17.20 6.54
CA ASN A 94 -10.74 -17.35 5.85
C ASN A 94 -10.69 -16.68 4.45
N GLU A 95 -11.79 -16.05 4.03
CA GLU A 95 -11.92 -15.29 2.78
C GLU A 95 -12.50 -13.91 3.08
N LEU A 96 -11.81 -12.83 2.68
CA LEU A 96 -12.29 -11.45 2.81
C LEU A 96 -12.22 -10.76 1.45
N LEU A 97 -13.38 -10.38 0.91
CA LEU A 97 -13.49 -9.65 -0.34
C LEU A 97 -14.31 -8.38 -0.09
N ASP A 98 -13.59 -7.29 0.14
CA ASP A 98 -14.10 -6.07 0.72
C ASP A 98 -13.94 -4.85 -0.19
N PHE A 99 -14.96 -4.01 -0.16
CA PHE A 99 -14.96 -2.69 -0.79
C PHE A 99 -15.04 -1.60 0.27
N HIS A 100 -14.20 -0.58 0.12
CA HIS A 100 -14.18 0.59 0.98
C HIS A 100 -14.28 1.85 0.12
N ASP A 101 -15.38 2.58 0.26
CA ASP A 101 -15.59 3.84 -0.43
C ASP A 101 -15.43 4.98 0.59
N ILE A 102 -14.42 5.82 0.39
CA ILE A 102 -14.03 6.90 1.30
C ILE A 102 -14.22 8.24 0.58
N VAL A 103 -15.08 9.10 1.14
CA VAL A 103 -15.48 10.38 0.54
C VAL A 103 -15.26 11.53 1.52
N ALA A 104 -14.30 12.38 1.22
CA ALA A 104 -14.18 13.68 1.85
C ALA A 104 -14.92 14.73 1.02
N ARG A 105 -15.96 15.32 1.61
CA ARG A 105 -16.74 16.40 1.00
C ARG A 105 -15.96 17.71 1.07
N LYS A 106 -16.43 18.75 0.37
CA LYS A 106 -15.71 20.04 0.37
C LYS A 106 -15.37 20.54 1.79
N ASN A 107 -14.19 21.11 1.94
CA ASN A 107 -13.73 21.71 3.21
C ASN A 107 -13.79 20.75 4.41
N SER A 108 -13.74 19.44 4.20
CA SER A 108 -13.88 18.43 5.25
C SER A 108 -12.59 17.64 5.47
N GLU A 109 -12.55 16.82 6.52
CA GLU A 109 -11.47 15.88 6.77
C GLU A 109 -12.01 14.47 7.04
N VAL A 110 -11.37 13.45 6.48
CA VAL A 110 -11.69 12.03 6.73
C VAL A 110 -10.43 11.29 7.13
N GLU A 111 -10.46 10.61 8.28
CA GLU A 111 -9.41 9.68 8.72
C GLU A 111 -9.99 8.27 8.82
N VAL A 112 -9.42 7.31 8.10
CA VAL A 112 -9.85 5.91 8.16
C VAL A 112 -8.65 5.02 8.41
N ILE A 113 -8.74 4.17 9.42
CA ILE A 113 -7.75 3.11 9.67
C ILE A 113 -8.40 1.76 9.34
N LEU A 114 -7.87 1.09 8.32
CA LEU A 114 -8.21 -0.29 7.98
C LEU A 114 -7.13 -1.20 8.55
N ASN A 115 -7.46 -1.93 9.60
CA ASN A 115 -6.53 -2.80 10.31
C ASN A 115 -6.83 -4.27 10.00
N TYR A 116 -6.13 -4.83 9.02
CA TYR A 116 -6.16 -6.23 8.62
C TYR A 116 -5.24 -7.06 9.50
N ASN A 117 -5.80 -8.04 10.18
CA ASN A 117 -5.04 -8.95 11.05
C ASN A 117 -5.68 -10.34 11.07
N GLY A 118 -5.08 -11.28 11.79
CA GLY A 118 -5.69 -12.58 11.94
C GLY A 118 -4.87 -13.61 12.69
N ASN A 119 -5.50 -14.75 12.94
CA ASN A 119 -4.90 -15.90 13.61
C ASN A 119 -5.17 -17.23 12.87
N SER A 120 -5.63 -17.16 11.61
CA SER A 120 -5.93 -18.34 10.81
C SER A 120 -4.70 -19.23 10.60
N THR A 121 -4.93 -20.55 10.65
CA THR A 121 -3.95 -21.58 10.31
C THR A 121 -4.24 -22.24 8.96
N LEU A 122 -5.26 -21.75 8.25
CA LEU A 122 -5.67 -22.24 6.93
C LEU A 122 -5.04 -21.39 5.82
N GLU A 123 -5.16 -21.86 4.58
CA GLU A 123 -5.00 -21.00 3.41
C GLU A 123 -6.12 -19.95 3.40
N ASN A 124 -5.71 -18.69 3.28
CA ASN A 124 -6.62 -17.55 3.30
C ASN A 124 -6.46 -16.71 2.04
N PHE A 125 -7.52 -15.99 1.69
CA PHE A 125 -7.54 -15.10 0.55
C PHE A 125 -8.17 -13.77 0.94
N ARG A 126 -7.48 -12.67 0.63
CA ARG A 126 -8.01 -11.31 0.77
C ARG A 126 -7.97 -10.60 -0.58
N SER A 127 -9.06 -9.93 -0.94
CA SER A 127 -9.14 -9.03 -2.08
C SER A 127 -9.85 -7.74 -1.68
N SER A 128 -9.09 -6.67 -1.49
CA SER A 128 -9.57 -5.39 -0.99
C SER A 128 -9.51 -4.31 -2.08
N ILE A 129 -10.63 -3.66 -2.33
CA ILE A 129 -10.73 -2.51 -3.24
C ILE A 129 -11.13 -1.26 -2.44
N ILE A 130 -10.21 -0.31 -2.35
CA ILE A 130 -10.38 0.91 -1.58
C ILE A 130 -10.39 2.09 -2.55
N LYS A 131 -11.49 2.84 -2.58
CA LYS A 131 -11.69 4.02 -3.42
C LYS A 131 -11.74 5.26 -2.56
N VAL A 132 -10.87 6.22 -2.83
CA VAL A 132 -10.76 7.50 -2.13
C VAL A 132 -11.12 8.64 -3.08
N PHE A 133 -12.12 9.42 -2.70
CA PHE A 133 -12.50 10.64 -3.41
C PHE A 133 -12.42 11.83 -2.46
N ALA A 134 -11.50 12.75 -2.78
CA ALA A 134 -11.30 13.98 -2.02
C ALA A 134 -11.82 15.17 -2.83
N GLU A 135 -12.93 15.77 -2.39
CA GLU A 135 -13.48 16.98 -2.99
C GLU A 135 -12.62 18.22 -2.68
N GLU A 136 -12.97 19.34 -3.30
CA GLU A 136 -12.22 20.60 -3.18
C GLU A 136 -11.96 21.03 -1.73
N ASN A 137 -10.71 21.44 -1.44
CA ASN A 137 -10.25 21.85 -0.10
C ASN A 137 -10.45 20.78 1.01
N SER A 138 -10.56 19.50 0.66
CA SER A 138 -10.72 18.42 1.64
C SER A 138 -9.42 17.70 1.93
N LYS A 139 -9.38 16.96 3.05
CA LYS A 139 -8.23 16.14 3.47
C LYS A 139 -8.65 14.70 3.76
N VAL A 140 -7.90 13.73 3.24
CA VAL A 140 -8.07 12.31 3.57
C VAL A 140 -6.78 11.77 4.18
N ASN A 141 -6.88 11.07 5.31
CA ASN A 141 -5.82 10.25 5.88
C ASN A 141 -6.29 8.79 5.91
N LEU A 142 -5.77 7.95 5.02
CA LEU A 142 -6.05 6.52 4.99
C LEU A 142 -4.85 5.75 5.53
N PHE A 143 -5.04 4.98 6.58
CA PHE A 143 -4.05 4.02 7.08
C PHE A 143 -4.51 2.60 6.72
N VAL A 144 -3.70 1.87 5.98
CA VAL A 144 -3.92 0.47 5.64
C VAL A 144 -2.84 -0.35 6.32
N ILE A 145 -3.25 -1.10 7.34
CA ILE A 145 -2.36 -1.88 8.17
C ILE A 145 -2.60 -3.34 7.87
N GLN A 146 -1.57 -3.99 7.35
CA GLN A 146 -1.61 -5.34 6.84
C GLN A 146 -0.70 -6.24 7.68
N ASP A 147 -1.31 -7.04 8.56
CA ASP A 147 -0.65 -8.13 9.28
C ASP A 147 -1.50 -9.41 9.16
N ASP A 148 -1.88 -9.74 7.92
CA ASP A 148 -2.64 -10.96 7.64
C ASP A 148 -1.82 -12.21 8.03
N PRO A 149 -2.50 -13.32 8.39
CA PRO A 149 -1.84 -14.59 8.70
C PRO A 149 -0.86 -15.04 7.62
N LYS A 150 0.19 -15.77 8.01
CA LYS A 150 1.27 -16.20 7.08
C LYS A 150 0.76 -16.89 5.82
N GLN A 151 -0.26 -17.76 5.92
CA GLN A 151 -0.81 -18.50 4.76
C GLN A 151 -1.90 -17.71 4.00
N THR A 152 -1.74 -16.38 3.90
CA THR A 152 -2.68 -15.52 3.18
C THR A 152 -2.09 -15.07 1.85
N MET A 153 -2.91 -15.10 0.81
CA MET A 153 -2.69 -14.34 -0.43
C MET A 153 -3.54 -13.07 -0.38
N VAL A 154 -2.90 -11.92 -0.60
CA VAL A 154 -3.52 -10.59 -0.53
C VAL A 154 -3.48 -9.94 -1.91
N LEU A 155 -4.65 -9.50 -2.37
CA LEU A 155 -4.83 -8.55 -3.45
C LEU A 155 -5.32 -7.23 -2.85
N GLU A 156 -4.51 -6.20 -2.90
CA GLU A 156 -4.86 -4.88 -2.39
C GLU A 156 -4.85 -3.86 -3.52
N SER A 157 -5.94 -3.11 -3.66
CA SER A 157 -6.12 -2.14 -4.73
C SER A 157 -6.68 -0.84 -4.17
N ILE A 158 -5.87 0.21 -4.18
CA ILE A 158 -6.23 1.54 -3.69
C ILE A 158 -6.29 2.49 -4.89
N ALA A 159 -7.43 3.17 -5.07
CA ALA A 159 -7.64 4.19 -6.09
C ALA A 159 -7.95 5.53 -5.43
N ALA A 160 -7.25 6.60 -5.81
CA ALA A 160 -7.50 7.95 -5.28
C ALA A 160 -7.75 8.97 -6.39
N CYS A 161 -8.80 9.77 -6.25
CA CYS A 161 -9.07 10.93 -7.11
C CYS A 161 -9.11 12.19 -6.25
N VAL A 162 -8.23 13.13 -6.58
CA VAL A 162 -7.94 14.32 -5.75
C VAL A 162 -8.33 15.57 -6.52
N GLU A 163 -9.37 16.25 -6.06
CA GLU A 163 -9.86 17.49 -6.65
C GLU A 163 -9.03 18.70 -6.18
N LYS A 164 -9.42 19.89 -6.64
CA LYS A 164 -8.66 21.13 -6.47
C LYS A 164 -8.39 21.45 -4.99
N ASP A 165 -7.16 21.86 -4.68
CA ASP A 165 -6.73 22.22 -3.31
C ASP A 165 -6.94 21.10 -2.25
N ALA A 166 -7.16 19.85 -2.67
CA ALA A 166 -7.39 18.72 -1.76
C ALA A 166 -6.08 17.95 -1.48
N GLU A 167 -6.01 17.32 -0.31
CA GLU A 167 -4.84 16.57 0.16
C GLU A 167 -5.24 15.12 0.48
N VAL A 168 -4.52 14.14 -0.09
CA VAL A 168 -4.71 12.73 0.25
C VAL A 168 -3.41 12.13 0.78
N ASN A 169 -3.45 11.65 2.02
CA ASN A 169 -2.36 10.93 2.66
C ASN A 169 -2.72 9.46 2.80
N ILE A 170 -1.91 8.59 2.21
CA ILE A 170 -2.03 7.14 2.29
C ILE A 170 -0.84 6.60 3.10
N TYR A 171 -1.14 5.78 4.09
CA TYR A 171 -0.15 5.13 4.94
C TYR A 171 -0.28 3.61 4.86
N GLN A 172 0.64 2.94 4.19
CA GLN A 172 0.61 1.47 4.02
C GLN A 172 1.64 0.78 4.93
N TYR A 173 1.22 -0.25 5.65
CA TYR A 173 2.08 -1.04 6.54
C TYR A 173 1.93 -2.53 6.20
N GLU A 174 2.88 -3.07 5.42
CA GLU A 174 2.83 -4.41 4.85
C GLU A 174 3.75 -5.37 5.62
N LEU A 175 3.24 -6.04 6.66
CA LEU A 175 4.02 -6.84 7.61
C LEU A 175 3.64 -8.34 7.64
N GLY A 176 2.60 -8.74 6.91
CA GLY A 176 2.05 -10.10 6.92
C GLY A 176 1.98 -10.74 5.54
N SER A 177 1.15 -11.79 5.44
CA SER A 177 0.86 -12.57 4.22
C SER A 177 2.06 -13.32 3.58
N SER A 178 1.78 -14.41 2.85
CA SER A 178 2.81 -15.11 2.06
C SER A 178 3.02 -14.48 0.70
N LYS A 179 1.95 -13.92 0.11
CA LYS A 179 1.95 -13.28 -1.19
C LYS A 179 1.11 -12.02 -1.11
N LEU A 180 1.74 -10.88 -1.37
CA LEU A 180 1.10 -9.58 -1.45
C LEU A 180 1.18 -9.07 -2.88
N TYR A 181 0.04 -8.73 -3.45
CA TYR A 181 -0.08 -7.96 -4.67
C TYR A 181 -0.78 -6.65 -4.32
N SER A 182 -0.02 -5.57 -4.20
CA SER A 182 -0.53 -4.24 -3.87
C SER A 182 -0.52 -3.37 -5.12
N ASN A 183 -1.57 -2.58 -5.30
CA ASN A 183 -1.76 -1.66 -6.40
C ASN A 183 -2.26 -0.33 -5.84
N PHE A 184 -1.54 0.74 -6.13
CA PHE A 184 -1.99 2.10 -5.83
C PHE A 184 -2.04 2.90 -7.13
N GLN A 185 -3.19 3.52 -7.38
CA GLN A 185 -3.42 4.34 -8.54
C GLN A 185 -4.04 5.65 -8.07
N SER A 186 -3.47 6.77 -8.48
CA SER A 186 -4.02 8.08 -8.13
C SER A 186 -4.10 9.03 -9.31
N ASN A 187 -5.06 9.95 -9.21
CA ASN A 187 -5.26 11.03 -10.16
C ASN A 187 -5.35 12.36 -9.39
N LEU A 188 -4.27 13.14 -9.42
CA LEU A 188 -4.20 14.52 -8.99
C LEU A 188 -4.87 15.39 -10.06
N LYS A 189 -6.21 15.42 -10.02
CA LYS A 189 -7.07 15.94 -11.07
C LYS A 189 -7.20 17.46 -10.99
N GLY A 190 -7.34 18.01 -9.79
CA GLY A 190 -7.50 19.43 -9.57
C GLY A 190 -6.19 20.18 -9.40
N ASP A 191 -6.20 21.48 -9.70
CA ASP A 191 -5.05 22.35 -9.45
C ASP A 191 -4.71 22.40 -7.95
N ASN A 192 -3.43 22.50 -7.62
CA ASN A 192 -2.88 22.51 -6.25
C ASN A 192 -3.27 21.28 -5.40
N SER A 193 -3.63 20.16 -6.04
CA SER A 193 -3.90 18.91 -5.32
C SER A 193 -2.59 18.27 -4.84
N GLU A 194 -2.65 17.66 -3.66
CA GLU A 194 -1.50 17.06 -2.99
C GLU A 194 -1.74 15.58 -2.66
N LEU A 195 -0.71 14.75 -2.83
CA LEU A 195 -0.78 13.34 -2.46
C LEU A 195 0.51 12.84 -1.83
N ASN A 196 0.40 12.26 -0.63
CA ASN A 196 1.52 11.62 0.04
C ASN A 196 1.22 10.13 0.23
N LEU A 197 2.15 9.28 -0.18
CA LEU A 197 2.16 7.85 0.10
C LEU A 197 3.40 7.52 0.93
N ASP A 198 3.23 7.28 2.23
CA ASP A 198 4.33 6.91 3.13
C ASP A 198 4.06 5.53 3.70
N GLY A 199 5.01 4.62 3.61
CA GLY A 199 4.74 3.24 4.01
C GLY A 199 5.97 2.45 4.38
N ILE A 200 5.68 1.31 5.00
CA ILE A 200 6.69 0.30 5.31
C ILE A 200 6.28 -1.06 4.78
N TYR A 201 7.27 -1.88 4.43
CA TYR A 201 7.06 -3.30 4.18
C TYR A 201 8.14 -4.16 4.86
N PHE A 202 7.77 -5.37 5.26
CA PHE A 202 8.71 -6.35 5.79
C PHE A 202 8.47 -7.75 5.18
N GLY A 203 9.35 -8.17 4.28
CA GLY A 203 9.37 -9.54 3.75
C GLY A 203 10.28 -10.46 4.57
N TYR A 204 9.83 -11.67 4.85
CA TYR A 204 10.59 -12.71 5.57
C TYR A 204 10.16 -14.11 5.08
N ASP A 205 10.75 -15.19 5.61
CA ASP A 205 10.55 -16.56 5.13
C ASP A 205 10.77 -16.65 3.59
N SER A 206 9.71 -16.98 2.85
CA SER A 206 9.67 -17.00 1.38
C SER A 206 8.57 -16.08 0.85
N HIS A 207 8.29 -14.98 1.55
CA HIS A 207 7.24 -14.04 1.17
C HIS A 207 7.53 -13.39 -0.19
N GLU A 208 6.49 -13.18 -0.98
CA GLU A 208 6.53 -12.49 -2.26
C GLU A 208 5.73 -11.19 -2.17
N LEU A 209 6.39 -10.05 -2.34
CA LEU A 209 5.77 -8.73 -2.34
C LEU A 209 5.85 -8.14 -3.75
N ASN A 210 4.70 -7.86 -4.35
CA ASN A 210 4.56 -7.24 -5.66
C ASN A 210 3.74 -5.97 -5.52
N MET A 211 4.40 -4.83 -5.65
CA MET A 211 3.78 -3.52 -5.45
C MET A 211 3.85 -2.72 -6.75
N LEU A 212 2.76 -2.06 -7.12
CA LEU A 212 2.70 -1.15 -8.25
C LEU A 212 2.01 0.15 -7.87
N TYR A 213 2.74 1.27 -7.90
CA TYR A 213 2.26 2.58 -7.48
C TYR A 213 2.33 3.62 -8.60
N ASN A 214 1.20 4.19 -8.96
CA ASN A 214 1.12 5.14 -10.05
C ASN A 214 0.43 6.42 -9.59
N ILE A 215 1.08 7.55 -9.85
CA ILE A 215 0.52 8.89 -9.59
C ILE A 215 0.44 9.65 -10.91
N CYS A 216 -0.78 10.02 -11.28
CA CYS A 216 -1.06 10.80 -12.47
C CYS A 216 -1.32 12.26 -12.09
N HIS A 217 -0.45 13.16 -12.56
CA HIS A 217 -0.59 14.61 -12.39
C HIS A 217 -1.34 15.19 -13.60
N ASN A 218 -2.58 15.63 -13.40
CA ASN A 218 -3.39 16.30 -14.42
C ASN A 218 -3.55 17.81 -14.15
N GLY A 219 -3.77 18.19 -12.89
CA GLY A 219 -3.87 19.59 -12.48
C GLY A 219 -2.54 20.33 -12.51
N LYS A 220 -2.57 21.65 -12.41
CA LYS A 220 -1.39 22.51 -12.26
C LYS A 220 -0.94 22.59 -10.80
N ASN A 221 0.35 22.87 -10.59
CA ASN A 221 0.95 23.01 -9.26
C ASN A 221 0.63 21.83 -8.32
N THR A 222 0.47 20.63 -8.87
CA THR A 222 0.17 19.45 -8.06
C THR A 222 1.44 18.94 -7.41
N ASN A 223 1.33 18.37 -6.21
CA ASN A 223 2.47 17.86 -5.46
C ASN A 223 2.28 16.38 -5.11
N SER A 224 3.31 15.56 -5.28
CA SER A 224 3.30 14.19 -4.80
C SER A 224 4.61 13.77 -4.13
N ASP A 225 4.50 12.95 -3.09
CA ASP A 225 5.64 12.30 -2.42
C ASP A 225 5.33 10.83 -2.13
N ILE A 226 6.15 9.93 -2.68
CA ILE A 226 6.14 8.50 -2.34
C ILE A 226 7.40 8.23 -1.51
N LEU A 227 7.24 7.75 -0.28
CA LEU A 227 8.35 7.32 0.56
C LEU A 227 8.08 5.93 1.15
N ILE A 228 8.77 4.93 0.63
CA ILE A 228 8.61 3.54 1.05
C ILE A 228 9.90 3.05 1.70
N ASN A 229 9.80 2.58 2.94
CA ASN A 229 10.92 2.01 3.66
C ASN A 229 10.70 0.52 3.91
N GLY A 230 11.66 -0.32 3.57
CA GLY A 230 11.48 -1.76 3.68
C GLY A 230 12.64 -2.50 4.33
N ALA A 231 12.33 -3.71 4.78
CA ALA A 231 13.31 -4.70 5.22
C ALA A 231 12.97 -6.06 4.61
N LEU A 232 13.99 -6.79 4.19
CA LEU A 232 13.85 -8.15 3.65
C LEU A 232 14.77 -9.10 4.42
N LYS A 233 14.23 -10.26 4.78
CA LYS A 233 14.89 -11.33 5.52
C LYS A 233 14.72 -12.68 4.82
N ASP A 234 15.54 -13.65 5.20
CA ASP A 234 15.52 -15.04 4.79
C ASP A 234 15.70 -15.19 3.26
N SER A 235 14.64 -15.64 2.57
CA SER A 235 14.60 -15.82 1.11
C SER A 235 13.48 -15.01 0.45
N SER A 236 13.01 -13.95 1.14
CA SER A 236 11.91 -13.13 0.65
C SER A 236 12.27 -12.37 -0.64
N TYR A 237 11.25 -12.17 -1.46
CA TYR A 237 11.33 -11.50 -2.74
C TYR A 237 10.40 -10.28 -2.75
N LYS A 238 10.90 -9.15 -3.23
CA LYS A 238 10.13 -7.93 -3.44
C LYS A 238 10.39 -7.34 -4.80
N ASN A 239 9.34 -6.98 -5.53
CA ASN A 239 9.41 -5.96 -6.57
C ASN A 239 8.49 -4.78 -6.26
N LEU A 240 9.02 -3.57 -6.43
CA LEU A 240 8.25 -2.33 -6.41
C LEU A 240 8.37 -1.68 -7.79
N LYS A 241 7.23 -1.38 -8.37
CA LYS A 241 7.09 -0.68 -9.65
C LYS A 241 6.38 0.62 -9.36
N SER A 242 6.83 1.69 -9.98
CA SER A 242 6.30 3.00 -9.69
C SER A 242 6.33 3.90 -10.91
N THR A 243 5.30 4.72 -11.06
CA THR A 243 5.20 5.68 -12.16
C THR A 243 4.73 7.03 -11.65
N LEU A 244 5.53 8.06 -11.87
CA LEU A 244 5.09 9.45 -11.82
C LEU A 244 4.79 9.92 -13.23
N ASP A 245 3.52 10.19 -13.53
CA ASP A 245 3.02 10.51 -14.86
C ASP A 245 2.49 11.95 -14.93
N PHE A 246 3.31 12.85 -15.46
CA PHE A 246 2.98 14.26 -15.65
C PHE A 246 2.29 14.46 -16.99
N LYS A 247 0.98 14.71 -16.97
CA LYS A 247 0.20 14.95 -18.18
C LYS A 247 0.40 16.35 -18.71
N LYS A 248 0.20 16.50 -20.01
CA LYS A 248 0.21 17.82 -20.66
C LYS A 248 -0.81 18.74 -19.98
N GLY A 249 -0.38 19.93 -19.57
CA GLY A 249 -1.19 20.88 -18.83
C GLY A 249 -0.93 20.90 -17.32
N SER A 250 -0.19 19.92 -16.78
CA SER A 250 0.18 19.83 -15.34
C SER A 250 1.33 20.74 -14.93
N SER A 251 1.40 21.94 -15.53
CA SER A 251 2.52 22.87 -15.35
C SER A 251 2.78 23.21 -13.88
N SER A 252 4.05 23.36 -13.53
CA SER A 252 4.59 23.61 -12.19
C SER A 252 4.31 22.50 -11.17
N SER A 253 3.97 21.29 -11.62
CA SER A 253 3.80 20.16 -10.72
C SER A 253 5.13 19.55 -10.30
N VAL A 254 5.16 19.04 -9.07
CA VAL A 254 6.31 18.40 -8.45
C VAL A 254 5.92 16.99 -8.03
N GLY A 255 6.80 16.03 -8.27
CA GLY A 255 6.63 14.65 -7.80
C GLY A 255 7.96 14.09 -7.33
N SER A 256 7.95 13.46 -6.16
CA SER A 256 9.12 12.82 -5.56
C SER A 256 8.81 11.36 -5.25
N GLU A 257 9.80 10.50 -5.49
CA GLU A 257 9.73 9.09 -5.17
C GLU A 257 11.01 8.63 -4.46
N GLY A 258 10.84 7.92 -3.35
CA GLY A 258 11.90 7.39 -2.52
C GLY A 258 11.60 5.97 -2.06
N GLU A 259 12.52 5.05 -2.32
CA GLU A 259 12.51 3.72 -1.73
C GLU A 259 13.84 3.38 -1.06
N TYR A 260 13.78 2.90 0.18
CA TYR A 260 14.95 2.44 0.93
C TYR A 260 14.72 1.03 1.48
N THR A 261 15.44 0.04 0.94
CA THR A 261 15.36 -1.37 1.36
C THR A 261 16.60 -1.81 2.15
N ILE A 262 16.39 -2.30 3.37
CA ILE A 262 17.41 -3.00 4.16
C ILE A 262 17.40 -4.49 3.79
N LEU A 263 18.54 -5.03 3.40
CA LEU A 263 18.73 -6.46 3.12
C LEU A 263 19.38 -7.11 4.35
N LEU A 264 18.61 -7.90 5.10
CA LEU A 264 19.07 -8.54 6.33
C LEU A 264 19.87 -9.82 6.04
N ASP A 265 19.49 -10.56 4.99
CA ASP A 265 20.12 -11.83 4.63
C ASP A 265 20.57 -11.86 3.16
N ASP A 266 21.46 -12.80 2.83
CA ASP A 266 22.02 -12.95 1.49
C ASP A 266 21.01 -13.55 0.48
N GLY A 267 19.98 -14.25 0.97
CA GLY A 267 19.00 -14.96 0.16
C GLY A 267 17.86 -14.09 -0.38
N VAL A 268 17.81 -12.82 0.00
CA VAL A 268 16.70 -11.93 -0.36
C VAL A 268 16.90 -11.30 -1.73
N THR A 269 15.79 -10.93 -2.38
CA THR A 269 15.81 -10.22 -3.65
C THR A 269 14.93 -8.97 -3.59
N ALA A 270 15.52 -7.81 -3.89
CA ALA A 270 14.82 -6.54 -4.02
C ALA A 270 14.98 -6.00 -5.44
N ILE A 271 13.87 -5.81 -6.14
CA ILE A 271 13.81 -5.17 -7.44
C ILE A 271 12.97 -3.89 -7.30
N SER A 272 13.43 -2.82 -7.95
CA SER A 272 12.77 -1.51 -7.93
C SER A 272 12.81 -0.94 -9.34
N VAL A 273 11.66 -0.52 -9.86
CA VAL A 273 11.51 -0.03 -11.23
C VAL A 273 10.73 1.29 -11.20
N PRO A 274 11.39 2.40 -10.84
CA PRO A 274 10.79 3.73 -10.93
C PRO A 274 10.73 4.20 -12.38
N ILE A 275 9.63 4.83 -12.76
CA ILE A 275 9.36 5.36 -14.10
C ILE A 275 8.89 6.81 -13.95
N LEU A 276 9.52 7.71 -14.70
CA LEU A 276 9.09 9.10 -14.81
C LEU A 276 8.60 9.36 -16.24
N LEU A 277 7.34 9.73 -16.39
CA LEU A 277 6.73 10.10 -17.67
C LEU A 277 6.44 11.59 -17.66
N ALA A 278 7.20 12.36 -18.44
CA ALA A 278 7.03 13.80 -18.56
C ALA A 278 6.41 14.16 -19.92
N HIS A 279 5.12 14.51 -19.92
CA HIS A 279 4.40 15.03 -21.09
C HIS A 279 4.18 16.56 -21.03
N GLU A 280 4.77 17.22 -20.04
CA GLU A 280 4.77 18.65 -19.80
C GLU A 280 6.21 19.11 -19.50
N ASP A 281 6.58 20.32 -19.96
CA ASP A 281 7.97 20.78 -19.92
C ASP A 281 8.33 21.40 -18.56
N ASN A 282 7.39 22.14 -17.97
CA ASN A 282 7.59 22.84 -16.69
C ASN A 282 7.13 21.96 -15.53
N ILE A 283 7.94 20.97 -15.17
CA ILE A 283 7.70 20.04 -14.04
C ILE A 283 9.00 19.76 -13.29
N GLU A 284 8.88 19.27 -12.06
CA GLU A 284 9.99 18.70 -11.29
C GLU A 284 9.67 17.25 -10.92
N GLY A 285 10.55 16.31 -11.30
CA GLY A 285 10.41 14.90 -10.98
C GLY A 285 11.69 14.37 -10.33
N ASN A 286 11.58 13.86 -9.11
CA ASN A 286 12.68 13.27 -8.36
C ASN A 286 12.41 11.77 -8.13
N HIS A 287 13.43 10.93 -8.28
CA HIS A 287 13.37 9.53 -7.89
C HIS A 287 14.65 9.09 -7.19
N ALA A 288 14.51 8.27 -6.15
CA ALA A 288 15.60 7.65 -5.43
C ALA A 288 15.19 6.22 -5.04
N ALA A 289 16.00 5.25 -5.40
CA ALA A 289 15.85 3.87 -4.94
C ALA A 289 17.21 3.39 -4.42
N SER A 290 17.22 2.86 -3.20
CA SER A 290 18.42 2.36 -2.55
C SER A 290 18.10 1.02 -1.88
N SER A 291 18.91 0.00 -2.17
CA SER A 291 18.89 -1.26 -1.45
C SER A 291 20.30 -1.62 -0.98
N GLY A 292 20.41 -2.11 0.25
CA GLY A 292 21.73 -2.40 0.81
C GLY A 292 21.66 -3.22 2.08
N LYS A 293 22.75 -3.94 2.35
CA LYS A 293 22.97 -4.58 3.64
C LYS A 293 23.24 -3.52 4.69
N ILE A 294 23.02 -3.89 5.94
CA ILE A 294 23.38 -3.04 7.07
C ILE A 294 24.90 -2.81 7.08
N ASP A 295 25.30 -1.56 7.34
CA ASP A 295 26.70 -1.18 7.50
C ASP A 295 27.34 -1.94 8.67
N LYS A 296 28.46 -2.62 8.40
CA LYS A 296 29.18 -3.45 9.38
C LYS A 296 29.80 -2.63 10.51
N ASP A 297 30.24 -1.40 10.24
CA ASP A 297 30.80 -0.52 11.25
C ASP A 297 29.70 0.00 12.17
N LEU A 298 28.51 0.29 11.62
CA LEU A 298 27.33 0.63 12.42
C LEU A 298 26.91 -0.55 13.31
N MET A 299 26.85 -1.76 12.76
CA MET A 299 26.55 -2.97 13.53
C MET A 299 27.56 -3.19 14.66
N PHE A 300 28.86 -3.16 14.35
CA PHE A 300 29.92 -3.30 15.33
C PHE A 300 29.82 -2.24 16.43
N TYR A 301 29.54 -0.98 16.05
CA TYR A 301 29.37 0.10 17.01
C TYR A 301 28.22 -0.17 17.98
N ILE A 302 27.03 -0.55 17.50
CA ILE A 302 25.87 -0.86 18.37
C ILE A 302 26.18 -2.06 19.26
N MET A 303 26.73 -3.15 18.70
CA MET A 303 27.07 -4.36 19.44
C MET A 303 28.12 -4.10 20.53
N SER A 304 29.08 -3.19 20.29
CA SER A 304 30.07 -2.78 21.30
C SER A 304 29.45 -2.12 22.55
N ARG A 305 28.19 -1.68 22.47
CA ARG A 305 27.41 -1.14 23.60
C ARG A 305 26.61 -2.19 24.36
N GLY A 306 26.82 -3.48 24.07
CA GLY A 306 26.24 -4.60 24.80
C GLY A 306 24.97 -5.19 24.17
N PHE A 307 24.58 -4.73 22.99
CA PHE A 307 23.49 -5.34 22.22
C PHE A 307 24.00 -6.58 21.48
N SER A 308 23.18 -7.61 21.40
CA SER A 308 23.38 -8.72 20.47
C SER A 308 23.22 -8.26 19.02
N GLU A 309 23.69 -9.06 18.06
CA GLU A 309 23.53 -8.78 16.63
C GLU A 309 22.05 -8.59 16.25
N LYS A 310 21.16 -9.47 16.73
CA LYS A 310 19.72 -9.37 16.47
C LYS A 310 19.07 -8.13 17.09
N GLU A 311 19.53 -7.69 18.26
CA GLU A 311 19.08 -6.43 18.85
C GLU A 311 19.57 -5.21 18.05
N ALA A 312 20.81 -5.24 17.54
CA ALA A 312 21.34 -4.19 16.70
C ALA A 312 20.58 -4.09 15.36
N GLU A 313 20.31 -5.23 14.69
CA GLU A 313 19.45 -5.28 13.50
C GLU A 313 18.07 -4.70 13.79
N THR A 314 17.46 -5.11 14.91
CA THR A 314 16.13 -4.64 15.33
C THR A 314 16.13 -3.12 15.47
N LEU A 315 17.11 -2.53 16.16
CA LEU A 315 17.21 -1.08 16.35
C LEU A 315 17.34 -0.33 15.02
N ILE A 316 18.11 -0.86 14.08
CA ILE A 316 18.32 -0.23 12.78
C ILE A 316 17.03 -0.27 11.96
N VAL A 317 16.36 -1.42 11.89
CA VAL A 317 15.05 -1.53 11.21
C VAL A 317 14.01 -0.62 11.87
N GLN A 318 13.94 -0.61 13.20
CA GLN A 318 13.01 0.27 13.92
C GLN A 318 13.29 1.75 13.63
N SER A 319 14.55 2.18 13.62
CA SER A 319 14.91 3.56 13.30
C SER A 319 14.49 3.97 11.88
N ARG A 320 14.49 3.01 10.95
CA ARG A 320 14.07 3.23 9.57
C ARG A 320 12.55 3.33 9.44
N PHE A 321 11.81 2.55 10.23
CA PHE A 321 10.35 2.47 10.16
C PHE A 321 9.63 3.50 11.06
N SER A 322 10.33 4.12 12.02
CA SER A 322 9.72 4.98 13.03
C SER A 322 8.95 6.14 12.43
N LYS A 323 9.48 6.81 11.41
CA LYS A 323 8.82 7.96 10.79
C LYS A 323 7.42 7.62 10.26
N ALA A 324 7.24 6.44 9.68
CA ALA A 324 5.93 5.99 9.21
C ALA A 324 5.02 5.62 10.39
N ILE A 325 5.51 4.76 11.29
CA ILE A 325 4.73 4.24 12.43
C ILE A 325 4.30 5.36 13.40
N ASP A 326 5.12 6.40 13.57
CA ASP A 326 4.82 7.55 14.44
C ASP A 326 3.63 8.37 13.92
N LYS A 327 3.23 8.23 12.65
CA LYS A 327 2.03 8.87 12.09
C LYS A 327 0.73 8.24 12.56
N ILE A 328 0.76 7.00 13.03
CA ILE A 328 -0.42 6.32 13.58
C ILE A 328 -0.76 6.96 14.92
N SER A 329 -1.98 7.49 15.05
CA SER A 329 -2.48 8.09 16.28
C SER A 329 -2.95 7.06 17.32
N ASP A 330 -3.35 5.88 16.87
CA ASP A 330 -3.78 4.77 17.73
C ASP A 330 -2.57 4.04 18.35
N GLU A 331 -2.40 4.24 19.66
CA GLU A 331 -1.28 3.66 20.42
C GLU A 331 -1.35 2.13 20.54
N GLU A 332 -2.54 1.52 20.53
CA GLU A 332 -2.65 0.05 20.60
C GLU A 332 -2.13 -0.57 19.31
N ILE A 333 -2.54 -0.03 18.16
CA ILE A 333 -2.07 -0.44 16.84
C ILE A 333 -0.56 -0.21 16.71
N LYS A 334 -0.08 0.98 17.10
CA LYS A 334 1.36 1.31 17.07
C LYS A 334 2.20 0.31 17.86
N ASN A 335 1.78 -0.04 19.07
CA ASN A 335 2.48 -1.01 19.91
C ASN A 335 2.44 -2.43 19.33
N LYS A 336 1.33 -2.82 18.69
CA LYS A 336 1.23 -4.10 17.97
C LYS A 336 2.21 -4.17 16.80
N LEU A 337 2.30 -3.11 15.98
CA LEU A 337 3.25 -3.03 14.87
C LEU A 337 4.70 -3.13 15.35
N TRP A 338 5.06 -2.40 16.42
CA TRP A 338 6.40 -2.50 16.98
C TRP A 338 6.72 -3.90 17.48
N SER A 339 5.78 -4.53 18.19
CA SER A 339 5.94 -5.91 18.66
C SER A 339 6.13 -6.88 17.49
N ARG A 340 5.38 -6.66 16.41
CA ARG A 340 5.44 -7.48 15.20
C ARG A 340 6.78 -7.35 14.48
N ILE A 341 7.30 -6.14 14.31
CA ILE A 341 8.62 -5.90 13.70
C ILE A 341 9.72 -6.59 14.51
N VAL A 342 9.68 -6.46 15.83
CA VAL A 342 10.65 -7.13 16.72
C VAL A 342 10.56 -8.65 16.58
N GLU A 343 9.36 -9.21 16.49
CA GLU A 343 9.15 -10.64 16.28
C GLU A 343 9.75 -11.12 14.95
N ILE A 344 9.53 -10.38 13.86
CA ILE A 344 10.04 -10.75 12.52
C ILE A 344 11.57 -10.74 12.48
N VAL A 345 12.21 -9.71 13.04
CA VAL A 345 13.69 -9.62 13.03
C VAL A 345 14.34 -10.72 13.86
N ARG A 346 13.72 -11.09 14.98
CA ARG A 346 14.30 -12.03 15.97
C ARG A 346 14.07 -13.50 15.68
N LYS A 347 13.08 -13.84 14.85
CA LYS A 347 12.89 -15.21 14.34
C LYS A 347 14.02 -15.59 13.39
#